data_AF-A0A5S4GLL2-F1
#
_entry.id   AF-A0A5S4GLL2-F1
#
_cell.length_a   1.000
_cell.length_b   1.000
_cell.length_c   1.000
_cell.angle_alpha   90.00
_cell.angle_beta   90.00
_cell.angle_gamma   90.00
#
_symmetry.space_group_name_H-M   'P 1'
#
loop_
_entity.id
_entity.type
_entity.pdbx_description
1 polymer ?
#
loop_
_entity_poly.entity_id
_entity_poly.type
_entity_poly.pdbx_seq_one_letter_code
_entity_poly.pdbx_strand_id
1 'polypeptide(L)'
;MAGRDEGKRLTLGAEELSALRAWAEEPGGGLSLRSRIVLACAEGLPRKEIATRLEVSPATVAKWRARFVERGLDGLSDAPRPGRPRSSERQEAERVIAAAAGGSAVPSTRTMARQLGLSQSTVARIWQEQQIAPPDSRLLLPRELLSDRVYALLRGWIVSGELVAGHRLVEAEIARRVGTSQAPAREAIKRLAHEGLVISYPNRGSYVAEISDEQAREVRDIRVLLEEYAARGAAARIQAETLRQLSADVLAMRAAARDGDIGAFRDADLAFHRRVCAACGNSFLLRLWRTIESNLWSLHVVGNPLYDGDWSAMAGHHDDLVSALASGDPDEAARLFAAHARGEASRTPPRAVPGMQGQADAARS
;
A
#
# COMPACT_ATOMS: atom_id res chain seq x y z
N MET A 1 -22.69 34.89 -39.48
CA MET A 1 -22.93 33.91 -40.55
C MET A 1 -21.59 33.58 -41.20
N ALA A 2 -21.05 32.38 -40.98
CA ALA A 2 -19.93 31.84 -41.75
C ALA A 2 -20.23 30.36 -41.99
N GLY A 3 -20.23 29.97 -43.27
CA GLY A 3 -20.86 28.76 -43.79
C GLY A 3 -20.26 27.46 -43.28
N ARG A 4 -21.13 26.44 -43.18
CA ARG A 4 -20.77 25.04 -42.97
C ARG A 4 -20.02 24.53 -44.20
N ASP A 5 -18.69 24.53 -44.16
CA ASP A 5 -17.84 23.78 -45.10
C ASP A 5 -17.86 22.28 -44.73
N GLU A 6 -19.07 21.69 -44.75
CA GLU A 6 -19.27 20.26 -44.56
C GLU A 6 -18.97 19.55 -45.87
N GLY A 7 -17.75 19.01 -46.00
CA GLY A 7 -17.45 17.97 -46.99
C GLY A 7 -16.48 18.32 -48.11
N LYS A 8 -15.80 19.48 -48.09
CA LYS A 8 -14.77 19.74 -49.11
C LYS A 8 -13.53 18.88 -48.83
N ARG A 9 -13.23 17.99 -49.78
CA ARG A 9 -12.04 17.11 -49.78
C ARG A 9 -10.80 17.94 -49.49
N LEU A 10 -10.02 17.52 -48.50
CA LEU A 10 -8.75 18.17 -48.20
C LEU A 10 -7.72 17.77 -49.26
N THR A 11 -7.13 18.74 -49.95
CA THR A 11 -6.03 18.48 -50.88
C THR A 11 -4.72 18.49 -50.11
N LEU A 12 -3.93 17.42 -50.22
CA LEU A 12 -2.62 17.28 -49.58
C LEU A 12 -1.51 17.32 -50.65
N GLY A 13 -0.42 18.03 -50.36
CA GLY A 13 0.81 17.97 -51.16
C GLY A 13 1.54 16.61 -51.00
N ALA A 14 2.47 16.31 -51.90
CA ALA A 14 3.22 15.05 -51.87
C ALA A 14 4.06 14.89 -50.59
N GLU A 15 4.66 15.98 -50.11
CA GLU A 15 5.45 16.01 -48.86
C GLU A 15 4.56 15.81 -47.63
N GLU A 16 3.40 16.47 -47.58
CA GLU A 16 2.43 16.33 -46.50
C GLU A 16 1.87 14.92 -46.42
N LEU A 17 1.54 14.33 -47.57
CA LEU A 17 1.03 12.95 -47.64
C LEU A 17 2.07 11.94 -47.15
N SER A 18 3.34 12.13 -47.52
CA SER A 18 4.45 11.28 -47.07
C SER A 18 4.63 11.35 -45.55
N ALA A 19 4.70 12.57 -44.99
CA ALA A 19 4.88 12.80 -43.56
C ALA A 19 3.70 12.25 -42.73
N LEU A 20 2.46 12.50 -43.17
CA LEU A 20 1.26 12.03 -42.46
C LEU A 20 1.17 10.50 -42.43
N ARG A 21 1.56 9.82 -43.51
CA ARG A 21 1.60 8.34 -43.56
C ARG A 21 2.65 7.80 -42.61
N ALA A 22 3.85 8.36 -42.61
CA ALA A 22 4.91 7.95 -41.68
C ALA A 22 4.46 8.08 -40.22
N TRP A 23 3.83 9.21 -39.85
CA TRP A 23 3.34 9.42 -38.49
C TRP A 23 2.12 8.57 -38.14
N ALA A 24 1.30 8.18 -39.11
CA ALA A 24 0.13 7.33 -38.86
C ALA A 24 0.52 5.89 -38.45
N GLU A 25 1.66 5.40 -38.96
CA GLU A 25 2.19 4.06 -38.66
C GLU A 25 2.92 3.97 -37.30
N GLU A 26 3.28 5.11 -36.68
CA GLU A 26 3.93 5.11 -35.37
C GLU A 26 2.97 4.68 -34.24
N PRO A 27 3.31 3.65 -33.42
CA PRO A 27 2.46 3.19 -32.33
C PRO A 27 2.40 4.17 -31.14
N GLY A 28 1.19 4.42 -30.62
CA GLY A 28 1.01 4.91 -29.24
C GLY A 28 1.10 6.42 -28.99
N GLY A 29 1.03 7.27 -30.02
CA GLY A 29 1.13 8.74 -29.86
C GLY A 29 -0.12 9.53 -30.24
N GLY A 30 -0.33 10.69 -29.60
CA GLY A 30 -1.37 11.65 -29.98
C GLY A 30 -1.20 12.20 -31.40
N LEU A 31 0.04 12.23 -31.93
CA LEU A 31 0.36 12.64 -33.30
C LEU A 31 -0.15 11.63 -34.34
N SER A 32 0.02 10.32 -34.10
CA SER A 32 -0.47 9.25 -34.98
C SER A 32 -1.99 9.31 -35.20
N LEU A 33 -2.76 9.54 -34.14
CA LEU A 33 -4.21 9.69 -34.24
C LEU A 33 -4.60 10.93 -35.08
N ARG A 34 -3.90 12.05 -34.89
CA ARG A 34 -4.17 13.30 -35.62
C ARG A 34 -3.83 13.16 -37.11
N SER A 35 -2.74 12.48 -37.44
CA SER A 35 -2.35 12.20 -38.83
C SER A 35 -3.37 11.32 -39.55
N ARG A 36 -3.89 10.28 -38.89
CA ARG A 36 -4.98 9.43 -39.43
C ARG A 36 -6.26 10.21 -39.69
N ILE A 37 -6.60 11.17 -38.82
CA ILE A 37 -7.75 12.06 -39.02
C ILE A 37 -7.59 12.90 -40.30
N VAL A 38 -6.41 13.49 -40.53
CA VAL A 38 -6.14 14.34 -41.70
C VAL A 38 -6.13 13.53 -43.00
N LEU A 39 -5.51 12.35 -43.01
CA LEU A 39 -5.53 11.44 -44.15
C LEU A 39 -6.97 11.05 -44.54
N ALA A 40 -7.81 10.69 -43.56
CA ALA A 40 -9.21 10.35 -43.79
C ALA A 40 -10.04 11.55 -44.32
N CYS A 41 -9.70 12.78 -43.91
CA CYS A 41 -10.30 13.99 -44.48
C CYS A 41 -9.90 14.23 -45.95
N ALA A 42 -8.68 13.82 -46.33
CA ALA A 42 -8.18 13.91 -47.71
C ALA A 42 -8.73 12.82 -48.63
N GLU A 43 -9.15 11.69 -48.06
CA GLU A 43 -9.96 10.67 -48.76
C GLU A 43 -11.38 11.16 -49.07
N GLY A 44 -11.83 12.26 -48.47
CA GLY A 44 -13.16 12.84 -48.70
C GLY A 44 -14.28 12.17 -47.90
N LEU A 45 -13.93 11.36 -46.89
CA LEU A 45 -14.91 10.68 -46.04
C LEU A 45 -15.74 11.70 -45.22
N PRO A 46 -17.05 11.44 -45.00
CA PRO A 46 -17.87 12.28 -44.13
C PRO A 46 -17.33 12.32 -42.70
N ARG A 47 -17.37 13.50 -42.06
CA ARG A 47 -16.87 13.72 -40.69
C ARG A 47 -17.41 12.70 -39.67
N LYS A 48 -18.67 12.29 -39.79
CA LYS A 48 -19.29 11.29 -38.90
C LYS A 48 -18.68 9.89 -39.09
N GLU A 49 -18.33 9.54 -40.32
CA GLU A 49 -17.75 8.24 -40.66
C GLU A 49 -16.30 8.15 -40.17
N ILE A 50 -15.51 9.22 -40.34
CA ILE A 50 -14.14 9.32 -39.80
C ILE A 50 -14.15 9.17 -38.26
N ALA A 51 -15.10 9.84 -37.61
CA ALA A 51 -15.26 9.80 -36.15
C ALA A 51 -15.52 8.37 -35.65
N THR A 52 -16.45 7.64 -36.30
CA THR A 52 -16.73 6.24 -35.98
C THR A 52 -15.52 5.34 -36.24
N ARG A 53 -14.87 5.47 -37.40
CA ARG A 53 -13.75 4.60 -37.81
C ARG A 53 -12.51 4.74 -36.91
N LEU A 54 -12.28 5.93 -36.35
CA LEU A 54 -11.13 6.22 -35.49
C LEU A 54 -11.50 6.29 -34.00
N GLU A 55 -12.72 5.92 -33.63
CA GLU A 55 -13.23 5.94 -32.24
C GLU A 55 -13.05 7.30 -31.54
N VAL A 56 -13.29 8.40 -32.25
CA VAL A 56 -13.20 9.78 -31.72
C VAL A 56 -14.49 10.56 -31.92
N SER A 57 -14.65 11.68 -31.22
CA SER A 57 -15.82 12.55 -31.44
C SER A 57 -15.76 13.29 -32.79
N PRO A 58 -16.91 13.59 -33.45
CA PRO A 58 -16.94 14.46 -34.63
C PRO A 58 -16.34 15.85 -34.39
N ALA A 59 -16.39 16.35 -33.15
CA ALA A 59 -15.76 17.61 -32.76
C ALA A 59 -14.22 17.52 -32.77
N THR A 60 -13.66 16.36 -32.40
CA THR A 60 -12.22 16.07 -32.48
C THR A 60 -11.75 16.07 -33.93
N VAL A 61 -12.51 15.44 -34.84
CA VAL A 61 -12.22 15.45 -36.29
C VAL A 61 -12.26 16.88 -36.84
N ALA A 62 -13.29 17.65 -36.51
CA ALA A 62 -13.42 19.04 -36.94
C ALA A 62 -12.25 19.91 -36.45
N LYS A 63 -11.84 19.75 -35.19
CA LYS A 63 -10.72 20.49 -34.57
C LYS A 63 -9.41 20.24 -35.31
N TRP A 64 -9.06 18.99 -35.58
CA TRP A 64 -7.78 18.67 -36.20
C TRP A 64 -7.75 18.97 -37.69
N ARG A 65 -8.86 18.77 -38.42
CA ARG A 65 -9.00 19.27 -39.81
C ARG A 65 -8.79 20.77 -39.87
N ALA A 66 -9.44 21.54 -38.99
CA ALA A 66 -9.31 23.00 -38.96
C ALA A 66 -7.86 23.45 -38.65
N ARG A 67 -7.22 22.84 -37.65
CA ARG A 67 -5.83 23.15 -37.30
C ARG A 67 -4.85 22.82 -38.41
N PHE A 68 -5.06 21.72 -39.14
CA PHE A 68 -4.25 21.37 -40.30
C PHE A 68 -4.44 22.35 -41.46
N VAL A 69 -5.69 22.72 -41.78
CA VAL A 69 -5.95 23.73 -42.83
C VAL A 69 -5.31 25.08 -42.50
N GLU A 70 -5.27 25.45 -41.21
CA GLU A 70 -4.69 26.72 -40.76
C GLU A 70 -3.15 26.69 -40.72
N ARG A 71 -2.53 25.55 -40.37
CA ARG A 71 -1.10 25.50 -39.98
C ARG A 71 -0.31 24.35 -40.60
N GLY A 72 -0.87 23.62 -41.56
CA GLY A 72 -0.26 22.44 -42.17
C GLY A 72 0.13 21.37 -41.15
N LEU A 73 1.24 20.67 -41.40
CA LEU A 73 1.78 19.63 -40.52
C LEU A 73 2.06 20.12 -39.09
N ASP A 74 2.54 21.36 -38.93
CA ASP A 74 2.80 21.99 -37.62
C ASP A 74 1.53 22.17 -36.78
N GLY A 75 0.37 22.20 -37.42
CA GLY A 75 -0.94 22.24 -36.78
C GLY A 75 -1.28 20.98 -35.98
N LEU A 76 -0.65 19.84 -36.31
CA LEU A 76 -0.90 18.53 -35.68
C LEU A 76 0.02 18.27 -34.49
N SER A 77 1.12 19.01 -34.38
CA SER A 77 2.02 18.98 -33.23
C SER A 77 1.35 19.59 -31.99
N ASP A 78 1.75 19.10 -30.81
CA ASP A 78 1.41 19.76 -29.56
C ASP A 78 2.15 21.10 -29.51
N ALA A 79 1.41 22.21 -29.61
CA ALA A 79 2.00 23.53 -29.53
C ALA A 79 2.74 23.68 -28.19
N PRO A 80 3.94 24.27 -28.16
CA PRO A 80 4.54 24.68 -26.89
C PRO A 80 3.57 25.65 -26.20
N ARG A 81 3.27 25.39 -24.92
CA ARG A 81 2.35 26.21 -24.11
C ARG A 81 2.71 27.70 -24.25
N PRO A 82 1.76 28.59 -24.58
CA PRO A 82 2.03 30.02 -24.65
C PRO A 82 2.20 30.57 -23.23
N GLY A 83 3.44 30.86 -22.85
CA GLY A 83 3.78 31.69 -21.71
C GLY A 83 4.24 33.06 -22.21
N ARG A 84 3.71 34.14 -21.63
CA ARG A 84 4.17 35.53 -21.79
C ARG A 84 5.72 35.59 -21.76
N PRO A 85 6.39 36.41 -22.61
CA PRO A 85 7.85 36.52 -22.58
C PRO A 85 8.36 36.82 -21.16
N ARG A 86 9.46 36.17 -20.79
CA ARG A 86 10.06 36.23 -19.44
C ARG A 86 10.49 37.67 -19.13
N SER A 87 9.85 38.32 -18.14
CA SER A 87 10.23 39.66 -17.71
C SER A 87 11.66 39.67 -17.14
N SER A 88 12.37 40.79 -17.28
CA SER A 88 13.68 41.03 -16.65
C SER A 88 13.65 40.78 -15.14
N GLU A 89 12.53 41.12 -14.51
CA GLU A 89 12.24 40.86 -13.08
C GLU A 89 12.31 39.37 -12.71
N ARG A 90 11.90 38.48 -13.63
CA ARG A 90 11.98 37.03 -13.41
C ARG A 90 13.42 36.51 -13.55
N GLN A 91 14.18 37.04 -14.51
CA GLN A 91 15.60 36.65 -14.67
C GLN A 91 16.42 37.07 -13.45
N GLU A 92 16.13 38.24 -12.88
CA GLU A 92 16.77 38.69 -11.64
C GLU A 92 16.38 37.81 -10.45
N ALA A 93 15.10 37.48 -10.32
CA ALA A 93 14.63 36.54 -9.30
C ALA A 93 15.28 35.15 -9.42
N GLU A 94 15.43 34.64 -10.65
CA GLU A 94 16.12 33.38 -10.95
C GLU A 94 17.60 33.41 -10.53
N ARG A 95 18.31 34.53 -10.72
CA ARG A 95 19.70 34.70 -10.27
C ARG A 95 19.82 34.75 -8.75
N VAL A 96 18.97 35.54 -8.08
CA VAL A 96 18.99 35.68 -6.62
C VAL A 96 18.64 34.35 -5.93
N ILE A 97 17.68 33.60 -6.48
CA ILE A 97 17.31 32.27 -5.97
C ILE A 97 18.47 31.27 -6.14
N ALA A 98 19.14 31.26 -7.29
CA ALA A 98 20.29 30.40 -7.53
C ALA A 98 21.48 30.74 -6.60
N ALA A 99 21.76 32.02 -6.38
CA ALA A 99 22.82 32.46 -5.46
C ALA A 99 22.52 32.06 -4.00
N ALA A 100 21.27 32.21 -3.57
CA ALA A 100 20.83 31.84 -2.22
C ALA A 100 20.87 30.32 -1.95
N ALA A 101 20.81 29.50 -3.00
CA ALA A 101 20.93 28.05 -2.91
C ALA A 101 22.36 27.55 -2.61
N GLY A 102 23.37 28.37 -2.87
CA GLY A 102 24.78 28.05 -2.61
C GLY A 102 25.26 28.38 -1.19
N GLY A 103 24.41 29.00 -0.36
CA GLY A 103 24.71 29.33 1.03
C GLY A 103 24.54 28.15 1.99
N SER A 104 25.13 28.24 3.19
CA SER A 104 25.02 27.21 4.24
C SER A 104 23.61 27.01 4.79
N ALA A 105 22.74 28.00 4.64
CA ALA A 105 21.33 27.94 5.01
C ALA A 105 20.47 28.45 3.85
N VAL A 106 19.89 27.52 3.12
CA VAL A 106 18.99 27.83 2.00
C VAL A 106 17.73 28.51 2.55
N PRO A 107 17.31 29.68 2.04
CA PRO A 107 16.08 30.34 2.48
C PRO A 107 14.83 29.57 2.01
N SER A 108 13.78 29.52 2.85
CA SER A 108 12.49 28.94 2.45
C SER A 108 11.84 29.74 1.32
N THR A 109 10.99 29.08 0.51
CA THR A 109 10.16 29.72 -0.52
C THR A 109 9.43 30.95 0.05
N ARG A 110 8.98 30.84 1.32
CA ARG A 110 8.31 31.91 2.04
C ARG A 110 9.15 33.16 2.19
N THR A 111 10.36 32.97 2.68
CA THR A 111 11.33 34.02 2.94
C THR A 111 11.77 34.71 1.65
N MET A 112 12.03 33.90 0.63
CA MET A 112 12.54 34.37 -0.66
C MET A 112 11.49 35.18 -1.44
N ALA A 113 10.21 34.78 -1.42
CA ALA A 113 9.17 35.59 -2.06
C ALA A 113 8.96 36.95 -1.37
N ARG A 114 9.12 37.01 -0.04
CA ARG A 114 9.08 38.28 0.70
C ARG A 114 10.26 39.19 0.34
N GLN A 115 11.46 38.63 0.17
CA GLN A 115 12.66 39.40 -0.20
C GLN A 115 12.60 39.94 -1.63
N LEU A 116 12.03 39.17 -2.56
CA LEU A 116 11.94 39.52 -3.97
C LEU A 116 10.69 40.32 -4.33
N GLY A 117 9.76 40.53 -3.38
CA GLY A 117 8.46 41.15 -3.67
C GLY A 117 7.58 40.33 -4.62
N LEU A 118 7.80 39.01 -4.68
CA LEU A 118 7.12 38.09 -5.59
C LEU A 118 6.09 37.21 -4.87
N SER A 119 5.18 36.60 -5.64
CA SER A 119 4.27 35.61 -5.08
C SER A 119 5.03 34.33 -4.66
N GLN A 120 4.56 33.69 -3.59
CA GLN A 120 5.06 32.39 -3.13
C GLN A 120 5.10 31.33 -4.23
N SER A 121 4.05 31.29 -5.04
CA SER A 121 3.92 30.39 -6.18
C SER A 121 4.96 30.65 -7.29
N THR A 122 5.37 31.90 -7.49
CA THR A 122 6.40 32.26 -8.48
C THR A 122 7.77 31.78 -8.04
N VAL A 123 8.11 32.00 -6.76
CA VAL A 123 9.38 31.52 -6.18
C VAL A 123 9.41 30.00 -6.09
N ALA A 124 8.30 29.35 -5.70
CA ALA A 124 8.20 27.88 -5.67
C ALA A 124 8.46 27.26 -7.04
N ARG A 125 7.91 27.88 -8.08
CA ARG A 125 8.10 27.44 -9.47
C ARG A 125 9.55 27.63 -9.93
N ILE A 126 10.20 28.74 -9.58
CA ILE A 126 11.61 28.96 -9.93
C ILE A 126 12.52 27.93 -9.24
N TRP A 127 12.29 27.64 -7.95
CA TRP A 127 12.97 26.56 -7.22
C TRP A 127 12.83 25.21 -7.93
N GLN A 128 11.60 24.83 -8.33
CA GLN A 128 11.33 23.60 -9.07
C GLN A 128 11.98 23.56 -10.46
N GLU A 129 11.88 24.64 -11.24
CA GLU A 129 12.45 24.73 -12.59
C GLU A 129 13.98 24.63 -12.58
N GLN A 130 14.63 25.15 -11.54
CA GLN A 130 16.09 25.08 -11.36
C GLN A 130 16.55 23.82 -10.61
N GLN A 131 15.63 22.88 -10.33
CA GLN A 131 15.89 21.64 -9.56
C GLN A 131 16.54 21.89 -8.19
N ILE A 132 16.38 23.08 -7.65
CA ILE A 132 16.86 23.39 -6.32
C ILE A 132 15.76 22.91 -5.37
N ALA A 133 16.11 22.04 -4.43
CA ALA A 133 15.15 21.53 -3.46
C ALA A 133 15.00 22.55 -2.33
N PRO A 134 13.80 23.13 -2.06
CA PRO A 134 13.64 23.98 -0.89
C PRO A 134 14.11 23.23 0.37
N PRO A 135 14.50 23.95 1.43
CA PRO A 135 15.15 23.38 2.63
C PRO A 135 14.39 22.18 3.23
N ASP A 136 13.09 22.08 2.97
CA ASP A 136 12.21 21.01 3.47
C ASP A 136 12.13 19.75 2.58
N SER A 137 12.83 19.69 1.43
CA SER A 137 12.67 18.59 0.46
C SER A 137 13.79 17.55 0.46
N ARG A 138 14.80 17.70 1.32
CA ARG A 138 15.88 16.72 1.44
C ARG A 138 15.72 15.96 2.75
N LEU A 139 15.15 14.76 2.64
CA LEU A 139 15.18 13.69 3.65
C LEU A 139 14.45 13.99 4.97
N LEU A 140 13.11 14.01 4.93
CA LEU A 140 12.35 13.57 6.11
C LEU A 140 12.08 12.07 5.95
N LEU A 141 12.98 11.24 6.49
CA LEU A 141 12.54 9.93 6.98
C LEU A 141 11.40 10.17 7.99
N PRO A 142 10.39 9.29 8.07
CA PRO A 142 9.12 9.64 8.68
C PRO A 142 9.33 10.06 10.14
N ARG A 143 9.01 11.31 10.48
CA ARG A 143 8.37 11.54 11.78
C ARG A 143 7.20 10.59 11.76
N GLU A 144 7.15 9.61 12.67
CA GLU A 144 5.97 8.73 12.85
C GLU A 144 4.73 9.56 12.55
N LEU A 145 3.94 9.15 11.55
CA LEU A 145 2.75 9.92 11.21
C LEU A 145 1.93 10.02 12.49
N LEU A 146 1.45 11.23 12.83
CA LEU A 146 0.64 11.42 14.03
C LEU A 146 -0.57 10.46 14.06
N SER A 147 -1.06 10.04 12.88
CA SER A 147 -2.05 8.97 12.74
C SER A 147 -1.57 7.59 13.19
N ASP A 148 -0.32 7.23 12.92
CA ASP A 148 0.28 5.95 13.37
C ASP A 148 0.41 5.91 14.88
N ARG A 149 0.81 7.03 15.50
CA ARG A 149 0.86 7.14 16.96
C ARG A 149 -0.53 7.07 17.61
N VAL A 150 -1.52 7.78 17.05
CA VAL A 150 -2.90 7.73 17.54
C VAL A 150 -3.48 6.32 17.37
N TYR A 151 -3.18 5.67 16.25
CA TYR A 151 -3.54 4.27 16.01
C TYR A 151 -2.94 3.34 17.08
N ALA A 152 -1.63 3.43 17.33
CA ALA A 152 -0.95 2.58 18.31
C ALA A 152 -1.53 2.76 19.72
N LEU A 153 -1.82 4.01 20.12
CA LEU A 153 -2.46 4.33 21.40
C LEU A 153 -3.87 3.75 21.51
N LEU A 154 -4.74 4.00 20.53
CA LEU A 154 -6.10 3.49 20.52
C LEU A 154 -6.13 1.95 20.55
N ARG A 155 -5.27 1.32 19.75
CA ARG A 155 -5.10 -0.13 19.76
C ARG A 155 -4.66 -0.63 21.12
N GLY A 156 -3.69 0.03 21.75
CA GLY A 156 -3.24 -0.30 23.10
C GLY A 156 -4.36 -0.21 24.14
N TRP A 157 -5.21 0.82 24.08
CA TRP A 157 -6.36 0.97 24.97
C TRP A 157 -7.44 -0.11 24.75
N ILE A 158 -7.69 -0.53 23.51
CA ILE A 158 -8.62 -1.64 23.23
C ILE A 158 -8.06 -2.96 23.74
N VAL A 159 -6.77 -3.23 23.47
CA VAL A 159 -6.10 -4.47 23.86
C VAL A 159 -5.97 -4.61 25.37
N SER A 160 -5.70 -3.51 26.09
CA SER A 160 -5.62 -3.50 27.56
C SER A 160 -6.98 -3.49 28.25
N GLY A 161 -8.08 -3.34 27.50
CA GLY A 161 -9.44 -3.24 28.03
C GLY A 161 -9.81 -1.87 28.59
N GLU A 162 -8.95 -0.86 28.45
CA GLU A 162 -9.27 0.53 28.81
C GLU A 162 -10.44 1.08 27.96
N LEU A 163 -10.46 0.71 26.67
CA LEU A 163 -11.62 0.87 25.80
C LEU A 163 -12.31 -0.48 25.66
N VAL A 164 -13.38 -0.68 26.43
CA VAL A 164 -14.15 -1.93 26.43
C VAL A 164 -14.94 -2.15 25.14
N ALA A 165 -15.31 -3.40 24.88
CA ALA A 165 -16.21 -3.75 23.78
C ALA A 165 -17.51 -2.92 23.84
N GLY A 166 -17.99 -2.45 22.68
CA GLY A 166 -19.17 -1.58 22.60
C GLY A 166 -18.89 -0.11 22.94
N HIS A 167 -17.70 0.25 23.44
CA HIS A 167 -17.35 1.62 23.76
C HIS A 167 -17.39 2.51 22.52
N ARG A 168 -18.07 3.67 22.61
CA ARG A 168 -18.21 4.60 21.49
C ARG A 168 -16.95 5.46 21.31
N LEU A 169 -16.36 5.43 20.12
CA LEU A 169 -15.20 6.22 19.76
C LEU A 169 -15.64 7.57 19.17
N VAL A 170 -15.24 8.67 19.82
CA VAL A 170 -15.53 10.04 19.38
C VAL A 170 -14.24 10.73 18.94
N GLU A 171 -14.13 11.05 17.66
CA GLU A 171 -12.92 11.65 17.05
C GLU A 171 -12.42 12.89 17.81
N ALA A 172 -13.32 13.78 18.19
CA ALA A 172 -12.99 15.01 18.92
C ALA A 172 -12.45 14.75 20.33
N GLU A 173 -12.94 13.70 21.00
CA GLU A 173 -12.48 13.31 22.33
C GLU A 173 -11.09 12.69 22.27
N ILE A 174 -10.90 11.74 21.36
CA ILE A 174 -9.61 11.09 21.12
C ILE A 174 -8.55 12.12 20.74
N ALA A 175 -8.89 13.04 19.83
CA ALA A 175 -8.00 14.12 19.42
C ALA A 175 -7.56 14.99 20.61
N ARG A 176 -8.49 15.38 21.49
CA ARG A 176 -8.17 16.13 22.71
C ARG A 176 -7.28 15.32 23.66
N ARG A 177 -7.61 14.04 23.87
CA ARG A 177 -6.88 13.18 24.81
C ARG A 177 -5.44 12.94 24.38
N VAL A 178 -5.21 12.77 23.08
CA VAL A 178 -3.87 12.54 22.50
C VAL A 178 -3.12 13.86 22.20
N GLY A 179 -3.81 15.00 22.24
CA GLY A 179 -3.21 16.31 21.95
C GLY A 179 -2.97 16.54 20.46
N THR A 180 -3.90 16.10 19.60
CA THR A 180 -3.82 16.22 18.13
C THR A 180 -5.10 16.81 17.52
N SER A 181 -5.14 16.99 16.19
CA SER A 181 -6.35 17.38 15.47
C SER A 181 -7.27 16.18 15.20
N GLN A 182 -8.51 16.42 14.75
CA GLN A 182 -9.47 15.34 14.50
C GLN A 182 -9.09 14.44 13.31
N ALA A 183 -8.34 14.95 12.33
CA ALA A 183 -8.01 14.20 11.12
C ALA A 183 -7.15 12.95 11.41
N PRO A 184 -6.04 13.02 12.18
CA PRO A 184 -5.30 11.84 12.62
C PRO A 184 -6.15 10.82 13.40
N ALA A 185 -7.05 11.28 14.28
CA ALA A 185 -7.95 10.41 15.03
C ALA A 185 -8.93 9.68 14.11
N ARG A 186 -9.51 10.38 13.13
CA ARG A 186 -10.38 9.79 12.12
C ARG A 186 -9.68 8.71 11.29
N GLU A 187 -8.47 8.99 10.83
CA GLU A 187 -7.71 8.01 10.04
C GLU A 187 -7.30 6.80 10.87
N ALA A 188 -6.93 6.98 12.14
CA ALA A 188 -6.68 5.88 13.06
C ALA A 188 -7.93 5.01 13.28
N ILE A 189 -9.10 5.61 13.52
CA ILE A 189 -10.38 4.91 13.68
C ILE A 189 -10.75 4.13 12.42
N LYS A 190 -10.59 4.72 11.23
CA LYS A 190 -10.82 4.02 9.95
C LYS A 190 -9.92 2.80 9.79
N ARG A 191 -8.65 2.92 10.19
CA ARG A 191 -7.69 1.82 10.13
C ARG A 191 -8.10 0.68 11.07
N LEU A 192 -8.43 1.02 12.32
CA LEU A 192 -8.97 0.05 13.28
C LEU A 192 -10.27 -0.60 12.79
N ALA A 193 -11.10 0.14 12.05
CA ALA A 193 -12.31 -0.41 11.45
C ALA A 193 -12.03 -1.36 10.28
N HIS A 194 -11.02 -1.06 9.46
CA HIS A 194 -10.53 -1.99 8.44
C HIS A 194 -9.96 -3.26 9.08
N GLU A 195 -9.38 -3.14 10.26
CA GLU A 195 -8.85 -4.27 11.02
C GLU A 195 -9.94 -5.06 11.76
N GLY A 196 -11.15 -4.52 11.91
CA GLY A 196 -12.24 -5.16 12.64
C GLY A 196 -12.23 -4.93 14.17
N LEU A 197 -11.29 -4.13 14.69
CA LEU A 197 -11.27 -3.70 16.10
C LEU A 197 -12.38 -2.69 16.40
N VAL A 198 -12.90 -2.05 15.36
CA VAL A 198 -13.93 -1.01 15.44
C VAL A 198 -15.01 -1.26 14.39
N ILE A 199 -16.28 -1.08 14.77
CA ILE A 199 -17.41 -1.11 13.85
C ILE A 199 -17.89 0.32 13.65
N SER A 200 -17.95 0.78 12.39
CA SER A 200 -18.43 2.11 12.04
C SER A 200 -19.84 2.03 11.44
N TYR A 201 -20.81 2.62 12.12
CA TYR A 201 -22.18 2.72 11.64
C TYR A 201 -22.41 4.08 10.98
N PRO A 202 -22.93 4.11 9.72
CA PRO A 202 -23.31 5.35 9.07
C PRO A 202 -24.22 6.20 9.98
N ASN A 203 -23.86 7.47 10.18
CA ASN A 203 -24.60 8.45 11.01
C ASN A 203 -24.76 8.10 12.51
N ARG A 204 -24.20 6.99 12.98
CA ARG A 204 -24.26 6.55 14.39
C ARG A 204 -22.89 6.58 15.09
N GLY A 205 -21.81 6.69 14.32
CA GLY A 205 -20.44 6.79 14.82
C GLY A 205 -19.72 5.44 14.83
N SER A 206 -18.54 5.42 15.45
CA SER A 206 -17.67 4.26 15.54
C SER A 206 -17.66 3.69 16.95
N TYR A 207 -17.61 2.36 17.08
CA TYR A 207 -17.67 1.64 18.35
C TYR A 207 -16.59 0.57 18.38
N VAL A 208 -15.98 0.32 19.52
CA VAL A 208 -15.11 -0.85 19.70
C VAL A 208 -15.94 -2.10 19.42
N ALA A 209 -15.42 -3.00 18.60
CA ALA A 209 -16.16 -4.19 18.18
C ALA A 209 -16.55 -5.05 19.40
N GLU A 210 -17.83 -5.42 19.48
CA GLU A 210 -18.30 -6.50 20.34
C GLU A 210 -18.15 -7.81 19.59
N ILE A 211 -17.42 -8.73 20.19
CA ILE A 211 -17.06 -10.00 19.58
C ILE A 211 -17.71 -11.07 20.42
N SER A 212 -18.61 -11.86 19.83
CA SER A 212 -19.18 -12.98 20.55
C SER A 212 -18.18 -14.13 20.63
N ASP A 213 -18.26 -14.92 21.71
CA ASP A 213 -17.48 -16.16 21.84
C ASP A 213 -17.74 -17.13 20.69
N GLU A 214 -18.93 -17.04 20.08
CA GLU A 214 -19.32 -17.79 18.89
C GLU A 214 -18.52 -17.38 17.66
N GLN A 215 -18.43 -16.08 17.36
CA GLN A 215 -17.63 -15.58 16.24
C GLN A 215 -16.14 -15.92 16.43
N ALA A 216 -15.63 -15.85 17.65
CA ALA A 216 -14.27 -16.26 17.96
C ALA A 216 -14.04 -17.76 17.74
N ARG A 217 -15.03 -18.62 18.04
CA ARG A 217 -15.00 -20.05 17.73
C ARG A 217 -15.01 -20.31 16.23
N GLU A 218 -15.91 -19.68 15.48
CA GLU A 218 -16.02 -19.84 14.02
C GLU A 218 -14.71 -19.44 13.31
N VAL A 219 -14.09 -18.34 13.73
CA VAL A 219 -12.81 -17.92 13.15
C VAL A 219 -11.66 -18.85 13.55
N ARG A 220 -11.67 -19.43 14.77
CA ARG A 220 -10.71 -20.49 15.13
C ARG A 220 -10.86 -21.71 14.23
N ASP A 221 -12.08 -22.14 13.92
CA ASP A 221 -12.29 -23.30 13.04
C ASP A 221 -11.69 -23.07 11.65
N ILE A 222 -11.85 -21.87 11.10
CA ILE A 222 -11.21 -21.49 9.83
C ILE A 222 -9.68 -21.46 9.96
N ARG A 223 -9.15 -20.90 11.06
CA ARG A 223 -7.70 -20.85 11.31
C ARG A 223 -7.09 -22.25 11.30
N VAL A 224 -7.73 -23.22 11.97
CA VAL A 224 -7.28 -24.62 12.02
C VAL A 224 -7.12 -25.19 10.61
N LEU A 225 -8.14 -25.05 9.77
CA LEU A 225 -8.11 -25.56 8.40
C LEU A 225 -6.99 -24.94 7.57
N LEU A 226 -6.77 -23.63 7.69
CA LEU A 226 -5.75 -22.92 6.92
C LEU A 226 -4.34 -23.25 7.38
N GLU A 227 -4.10 -23.28 8.69
CA GLU A 227 -2.78 -23.56 9.24
C GLU A 227 -2.37 -25.02 9.08
N GLU A 228 -3.31 -25.96 9.23
CA GLU A 228 -3.06 -27.37 8.96
C GLU A 228 -2.58 -27.58 7.51
N TYR A 229 -3.31 -26.99 6.55
CA TYR A 229 -2.93 -27.04 5.14
C TYR A 229 -1.59 -26.33 4.88
N ALA A 230 -1.38 -25.17 5.51
CA ALA A 230 -0.14 -24.41 5.37
C ALA A 230 1.08 -25.21 5.84
N ALA A 231 0.99 -25.79 7.03
CA ALA A 231 2.07 -26.52 7.67
C ALA A 231 2.45 -27.78 6.88
N ARG A 232 1.44 -28.55 6.43
CA ARG A 232 1.63 -29.70 5.54
C ARG A 232 2.40 -29.32 4.28
N GLY A 233 1.98 -28.23 3.64
CA GLY A 233 2.64 -27.73 2.44
C GLY A 233 4.07 -27.27 2.73
N ALA A 234 4.26 -26.53 3.82
CA ALA A 234 5.53 -25.92 4.19
C ALA A 234 6.58 -26.97 4.55
N ALA A 235 6.25 -27.96 5.40
CA ALA A 235 7.18 -29.01 5.81
C ALA A 235 7.87 -29.71 4.63
N ALA A 236 7.13 -29.95 3.54
CA ALA A 236 7.66 -30.62 2.35
C ALA A 236 8.68 -29.78 1.53
N ARG A 237 8.80 -28.47 1.76
CA ARG A 237 9.57 -27.56 0.88
C ARG A 237 10.31 -26.42 1.58
N ILE A 238 10.20 -26.33 2.91
CA ILE A 238 10.68 -25.19 3.68
C ILE A 238 12.20 -25.07 3.54
N GLN A 239 12.67 -23.83 3.36
CA GLN A 239 14.08 -23.54 3.19
C GLN A 239 14.72 -23.21 4.55
N ALA A 240 16.03 -23.47 4.68
CA ALA A 240 16.77 -23.18 5.90
C ALA A 240 16.69 -21.70 6.32
N GLU A 241 16.63 -20.77 5.36
CA GLU A 241 16.43 -19.35 5.64
C GLU A 241 15.06 -19.05 6.25
N THR A 242 14.00 -19.69 5.76
CA THR A 242 12.65 -19.53 6.33
C THR A 242 12.59 -20.10 7.75
N LEU A 243 13.24 -21.23 8.03
CA LEU A 243 13.34 -21.78 9.40
C LEU A 243 14.06 -20.82 10.36
N ARG A 244 15.13 -20.15 9.90
CA ARG A 244 15.82 -19.12 10.70
C ARG A 244 14.90 -17.94 11.02
N GLN A 245 14.13 -17.48 10.04
CA GLN A 245 13.18 -16.38 10.22
C GLN A 245 12.05 -16.75 11.19
N LEU A 246 11.50 -17.96 11.08
CA LEU A 246 10.51 -18.47 12.03
C LEU A 246 11.09 -18.54 13.45
N SER A 247 12.33 -19.02 13.61
CA SER A 247 13.00 -19.03 14.91
C SER A 247 13.20 -17.62 15.48
N ALA A 248 13.49 -16.64 14.63
CA ALA A 248 13.60 -15.23 15.05
C ALA A 248 12.26 -14.67 15.52
N ASP A 249 11.14 -15.06 14.89
CA ASP A 249 9.80 -14.68 15.35
C ASP A 249 9.49 -15.24 16.74
N VAL A 250 9.84 -16.51 16.99
CA VAL A 250 9.68 -17.13 18.32
C VAL A 250 10.50 -16.38 19.38
N LEU A 251 11.73 -15.97 19.06
CA LEU A 251 12.54 -15.15 19.96
C LEU A 251 11.89 -13.78 20.24
N ALA A 252 11.27 -13.15 19.24
CA ALA A 252 10.53 -11.90 19.41
C ALA A 252 9.30 -12.10 20.30
N MET A 253 8.54 -13.19 20.13
CA MET A 253 7.42 -13.54 21.03
C MET A 253 7.89 -13.70 22.47
N ARG A 254 9.01 -14.42 22.70
CA ARG A 254 9.57 -14.61 24.04
C ARG A 254 10.01 -13.30 24.67
N ALA A 255 10.64 -12.40 23.91
CA ALA A 255 11.03 -11.09 24.41
C ALA A 255 9.80 -10.28 24.84
N ALA A 256 8.79 -10.20 23.97
CA ALA A 256 7.54 -9.51 24.24
C ALA A 256 6.79 -10.09 25.46
N ALA A 257 6.75 -11.42 25.60
CA ALA A 257 6.15 -12.08 26.76
C ALA A 257 6.86 -11.71 28.08
N ARG A 258 8.19 -11.67 28.10
CA ARG A 258 8.97 -11.25 29.28
C ARG A 258 8.74 -9.79 29.65
N ASP A 259 8.59 -8.94 28.65
CA ASP A 259 8.38 -7.49 28.84
C ASP A 259 6.90 -7.14 29.13
N GLY A 260 6.00 -8.13 29.07
CA GLY A 260 4.56 -7.93 29.25
C GLY A 260 3.88 -7.21 28.08
N ASP A 261 4.55 -7.10 26.93
CA ASP A 261 4.01 -6.45 25.73
C ASP A 261 3.20 -7.44 24.88
N ILE A 262 1.95 -7.63 25.26
CA ILE A 262 1.01 -8.53 24.55
C ILE A 262 0.77 -8.06 23.10
N GLY A 263 0.89 -6.75 22.83
CA GLY A 263 0.78 -6.21 21.49
C GLY A 263 1.89 -6.74 20.60
N ALA A 264 3.14 -6.55 21.03
CA ALA A 264 4.31 -7.04 20.31
C ALA A 264 4.33 -8.58 20.19
N PHE A 265 3.87 -9.30 21.21
CA PHE A 265 3.76 -10.76 21.17
C PHE A 265 2.89 -11.21 20.00
N ARG A 266 1.66 -10.69 19.93
CA ARG A 266 0.69 -11.09 18.91
C ARG A 266 1.14 -10.66 17.51
N ASP A 267 1.87 -9.55 17.39
CA ASP A 267 2.42 -9.09 16.10
C ASP A 267 3.48 -10.08 15.59
N ALA A 268 4.34 -10.57 16.48
CA ALA A 268 5.31 -11.62 16.17
C ALA A 268 4.64 -12.96 15.84
N ASP A 269 3.60 -13.36 16.59
CA ASP A 269 2.78 -14.56 16.34
C ASP A 269 2.13 -14.54 14.95
N LEU A 270 1.45 -13.46 14.58
CA LEU A 270 0.90 -13.31 13.23
C LEU A 270 1.98 -13.34 12.15
N ALA A 271 3.14 -12.76 12.42
CA ALA A 271 4.26 -12.78 11.47
C ALA A 271 4.79 -14.19 11.23
N PHE A 272 4.88 -15.01 12.29
CA PHE A 272 5.23 -16.42 12.23
C PHE A 272 4.26 -17.20 11.34
N HIS A 273 2.96 -17.17 11.63
CA HIS A 273 1.95 -17.93 10.87
C HIS A 273 1.88 -17.47 9.41
N ARG A 274 1.96 -16.16 9.16
CA ARG A 274 2.00 -15.61 7.79
C ARG A 274 3.19 -16.16 6.99
N ARG A 275 4.35 -16.34 7.62
CA ARG A 275 5.53 -16.95 6.99
C ARG A 275 5.31 -18.42 6.65
N VAL A 276 4.66 -19.18 7.53
CA VAL A 276 4.29 -20.58 7.24
C VAL A 276 3.32 -20.66 6.06
N CYS A 277 2.28 -19.81 6.04
CA CYS A 277 1.37 -19.70 4.90
C CYS A 277 2.09 -19.31 3.60
N ALA A 278 3.11 -18.45 3.64
CA ALA A 278 3.90 -18.11 2.46
C ALA A 278 4.77 -19.29 1.99
N ALA A 279 5.29 -20.10 2.92
CA ALA A 279 6.14 -21.25 2.65
C ALA A 279 5.37 -22.48 2.13
N CYS A 280 4.05 -22.54 2.30
CA CYS A 280 3.23 -23.70 1.89
C CYS A 280 3.13 -23.91 0.37
N GLY A 281 3.68 -22.97 -0.43
CA GLY A 281 3.68 -22.95 -1.90
C GLY A 281 2.31 -22.94 -2.57
N ASN A 282 1.26 -22.54 -1.85
CA ASN A 282 -0.01 -22.14 -2.42
C ASN A 282 -0.21 -20.62 -2.25
N SER A 283 -0.02 -19.86 -3.34
CA SER A 283 -0.11 -18.39 -3.28
C SER A 283 -1.52 -17.87 -2.97
N PHE A 284 -2.57 -18.66 -3.21
CA PHE A 284 -3.94 -18.29 -2.84
C PHE A 284 -4.16 -18.39 -1.33
N LEU A 285 -3.52 -19.34 -0.64
CA LEU A 285 -3.63 -19.48 0.80
C LEU A 285 -3.14 -18.22 1.52
N LEU A 286 -1.98 -17.69 1.12
CA LEU A 286 -1.45 -16.45 1.70
C LEU A 286 -2.39 -15.25 1.46
N ARG A 287 -3.08 -15.20 0.32
CA ARG A 287 -4.08 -14.16 0.06
C ARG A 287 -5.29 -14.30 0.99
N LEU A 288 -5.79 -15.52 1.15
CA LEU A 288 -6.91 -15.79 2.06
C LEU A 288 -6.55 -15.49 3.51
N TRP A 289 -5.36 -15.88 3.94
CA TRP A 289 -4.82 -15.55 5.26
C TRP A 289 -4.86 -14.05 5.52
N ARG A 290 -4.32 -13.24 4.60
CA ARG A 290 -4.31 -11.77 4.73
C ARG A 290 -5.71 -11.16 4.86
N THR A 291 -6.75 -11.81 4.32
CA THR A 291 -8.13 -11.35 4.46
C THR A 291 -8.68 -11.59 5.87
N ILE A 292 -8.28 -12.69 6.53
CA ILE A 292 -8.79 -13.04 7.86
C ILE A 292 -7.86 -12.59 8.99
N GLU A 293 -6.61 -12.24 8.69
CA GLU A 293 -5.56 -11.92 9.65
C GLU A 293 -5.97 -10.80 10.62
N SER A 294 -6.64 -9.78 10.11
CA SER A 294 -7.16 -8.70 10.94
C SER A 294 -8.27 -9.16 11.89
N ASN A 295 -9.11 -10.11 11.46
CA ASN A 295 -10.10 -10.75 12.34
C ASN A 295 -9.42 -11.66 13.36
N LEU A 296 -8.32 -12.35 13.02
CA LEU A 296 -7.56 -13.15 14.00
C LEU A 296 -6.99 -12.27 15.12
N TRP A 297 -6.51 -11.08 14.75
CA TRP A 297 -6.08 -10.04 15.68
C TRP A 297 -7.25 -9.51 16.52
N SER A 298 -8.30 -9.04 15.86
CA SER A 298 -9.41 -8.31 16.47
C SER A 298 -10.29 -9.19 17.34
N LEU A 299 -10.62 -10.38 16.85
CA LEU A 299 -11.33 -11.42 17.59
C LEU A 299 -10.44 -12.10 18.62
N HIS A 300 -9.20 -11.60 18.79
CA HIS A 300 -8.42 -11.98 19.95
C HIS A 300 -8.10 -13.50 19.92
N VAL A 301 -8.17 -14.08 18.71
CA VAL A 301 -8.00 -15.49 18.40
C VAL A 301 -6.51 -15.86 18.48
N VAL A 302 -5.63 -14.88 18.27
CA VAL A 302 -4.21 -14.98 18.57
C VAL A 302 -3.99 -14.71 20.07
N GLY A 303 -3.49 -15.73 20.75
CA GLY A 303 -3.09 -15.64 22.16
C GLY A 303 -4.21 -15.61 23.18
N ASN A 304 -5.50 -15.54 22.80
CA ASN A 304 -6.67 -15.47 23.69
C ASN A 304 -6.58 -14.34 24.76
N PRO A 305 -7.37 -13.26 24.71
CA PRO A 305 -7.35 -12.15 25.65
C PRO A 305 -7.83 -12.54 27.05
N LEU A 306 -8.52 -13.68 27.16
CA LEU A 306 -8.89 -14.32 28.41
C LEU A 306 -7.87 -15.41 28.80
N TYR A 307 -6.74 -15.53 28.09
CA TYR A 307 -5.62 -16.34 28.51
C TYR A 307 -4.93 -15.61 29.67
N ASP A 308 -5.30 -16.02 30.88
CA ASP A 308 -4.62 -15.73 32.14
C ASP A 308 -3.31 -16.54 32.30
N GLY A 309 -2.95 -17.32 31.28
CA GLY A 309 -1.84 -18.27 31.32
C GLY A 309 -0.46 -17.67 31.04
N ASP A 310 0.51 -18.55 31.01
CA ASP A 310 1.92 -18.23 30.81
C ASP A 310 2.23 -17.95 29.33
N TRP A 311 2.30 -16.67 28.97
CA TRP A 311 2.71 -16.21 27.63
C TRP A 311 4.11 -16.69 27.24
N SER A 312 5.00 -16.92 28.19
CA SER A 312 6.32 -17.48 27.92
C SER A 312 6.22 -18.96 27.52
N ALA A 313 5.35 -19.73 28.17
CA ALA A 313 5.05 -21.10 27.76
C ALA A 313 4.40 -21.14 26.36
N MET A 314 3.49 -20.21 26.05
CA MET A 314 2.90 -20.10 24.71
C MET A 314 3.96 -19.83 23.62
N ALA A 315 4.90 -18.93 23.90
CA ALA A 315 6.03 -18.70 23.01
C ALA A 315 6.88 -19.97 22.85
N GLY A 316 7.12 -20.72 23.93
CA GLY A 316 7.84 -21.99 23.92
C GLY A 316 7.22 -23.07 23.02
N HIS A 317 5.89 -23.14 22.95
CA HIS A 317 5.23 -24.10 22.05
C HIS A 317 5.51 -23.85 20.56
N HIS A 318 5.89 -22.63 20.18
CA HIS A 318 6.25 -22.35 18.80
C HIS A 318 7.59 -22.99 18.39
N ASP A 319 8.49 -23.31 19.33
CA ASP A 319 9.70 -24.06 19.02
C ASP A 319 9.39 -25.50 18.56
N ASP A 320 8.35 -26.11 19.12
CA ASP A 320 7.87 -27.43 18.69
C ASP A 320 7.32 -27.36 17.25
N LEU A 321 6.63 -26.27 16.90
CA LEU A 321 6.15 -26.02 15.54
C LEU A 321 7.30 -25.84 14.54
N VAL A 322 8.35 -25.10 14.92
CA VAL A 322 9.56 -24.94 14.11
C VAL A 322 10.23 -26.29 13.91
N SER A 323 10.36 -27.08 14.98
CA SER A 323 10.96 -28.42 14.95
C SER A 323 10.17 -29.39 14.08
N ALA A 324 8.84 -29.33 14.12
CA ALA A 324 7.96 -30.12 13.26
C ALA A 324 8.14 -29.76 11.77
N LEU A 325 8.21 -28.47 11.44
CA LEU A 325 8.51 -28.03 10.07
C LEU A 325 9.92 -28.46 9.62
N ALA A 326 10.91 -28.37 10.52
CA ALA A 326 12.29 -28.76 10.24
C ALA A 326 12.48 -30.27 10.04
N SER A 327 11.61 -31.10 10.64
CA SER A 327 11.63 -32.56 10.46
C SER A 327 11.32 -32.99 9.02
N GLY A 328 10.63 -32.13 8.26
CA GLY A 328 10.16 -32.44 6.91
C GLY A 328 8.94 -33.37 6.87
N ASP A 329 8.36 -33.77 8.00
CA ASP A 329 7.15 -34.60 8.09
C ASP A 329 5.88 -33.74 7.91
N PRO A 330 5.17 -33.86 6.76
CA PRO A 330 3.98 -33.06 6.50
C PRO A 330 2.79 -33.41 7.41
N ASP A 331 2.67 -34.66 7.86
CA ASP A 331 1.55 -35.10 8.70
C ASP A 331 1.74 -34.63 10.14
N GLU A 332 2.96 -34.74 10.67
CA GLU A 332 3.26 -34.25 12.02
C GLU A 332 3.16 -32.72 12.10
N ALA A 333 3.68 -32.00 11.09
CA ALA A 333 3.53 -30.55 11.02
C ALA A 333 2.05 -30.13 10.96
N ALA A 334 1.25 -30.77 10.11
CA ALA A 334 -0.19 -30.51 10.01
C ALA A 334 -0.89 -30.70 11.37
N ARG A 335 -0.62 -31.83 12.03
CA ARG A 335 -1.23 -32.19 13.32
C ARG A 335 -0.89 -31.16 14.41
N LEU A 336 0.37 -30.76 14.54
CA LEU A 336 0.80 -29.82 15.58
C LEU A 336 0.27 -28.41 15.33
N PHE A 337 0.26 -27.93 14.08
CA PHE A 337 -0.34 -26.64 13.76
C PHE A 337 -1.86 -26.64 13.98
N ALA A 338 -2.57 -27.72 13.64
CA ALA A 338 -3.99 -27.85 13.93
C ALA A 338 -4.30 -27.84 15.43
N ALA A 339 -3.48 -28.52 16.24
CA ALA A 339 -3.60 -28.50 17.70
C ALA A 339 -3.29 -27.11 18.28
N HIS A 340 -2.25 -26.45 17.77
CA HIS A 340 -1.91 -25.08 18.14
C HIS A 340 -3.05 -24.10 17.82
N ALA A 341 -3.61 -24.15 16.61
CA ALA A 341 -4.70 -23.28 16.20
C ALA A 341 -6.00 -23.47 17.02
N ARG A 342 -6.24 -24.68 17.54
CA ARG A 342 -7.33 -24.99 18.49
C ARG A 342 -7.07 -24.49 19.92
N GLY A 343 -5.84 -24.09 20.25
CA GLY A 343 -5.43 -23.75 21.61
C GLY A 343 -5.04 -24.96 22.47
N GLU A 344 -4.73 -26.10 21.85
CA GLU A 344 -4.36 -27.35 22.54
C GLU A 344 -2.84 -27.53 22.70
N ALA A 345 -2.02 -26.60 22.19
CA ALA A 345 -0.56 -26.68 22.23
C ALA A 345 0.01 -26.78 23.66
N SER A 346 -0.69 -26.25 24.67
CA SER A 346 -0.30 -26.41 26.09
C SER A 346 -0.39 -27.84 26.62
N ARG A 347 -0.97 -28.78 25.86
CA ARG A 347 -1.30 -30.14 26.33
C ARG A 347 -0.76 -31.27 25.47
N THR A 348 -0.08 -30.99 24.35
CA THR A 348 0.28 -32.02 23.36
C THR A 348 1.79 -32.08 23.15
N PRO A 349 2.51 -33.05 23.75
CA PRO A 349 3.93 -33.24 23.47
C PRO A 349 4.17 -33.73 22.02
N PRO A 350 5.30 -33.38 21.39
CA PRO A 350 5.68 -33.91 20.08
C PRO A 350 5.83 -35.45 20.15
N ARG A 351 5.48 -36.16 19.06
CA ARG A 351 5.77 -37.61 18.99
C ARG A 351 7.27 -37.81 19.01
N ALA A 352 7.75 -38.73 19.86
CA ALA A 352 9.15 -39.15 19.83
C ALA A 352 9.51 -39.65 18.43
N VAL A 353 10.47 -38.99 17.78
CA VAL A 353 11.03 -39.43 16.50
C VAL A 353 11.75 -40.76 16.72
N PRO A 354 11.35 -41.87 16.06
CA PRO A 354 12.09 -43.12 16.16
C PRO A 354 13.46 -42.92 15.49
N GLY A 355 14.54 -42.79 16.27
CA GLY A 355 15.91 -42.74 15.72
C GLY A 355 16.97 -41.94 16.47
N MET A 356 16.65 -41.16 17.51
CA MET A 356 17.67 -40.36 18.24
C MET A 356 18.00 -40.84 19.67
N GLN A 357 17.65 -42.08 20.05
CA GLN A 357 17.99 -42.65 21.36
C GLN A 357 19.40 -43.26 21.46
N GLY A 358 20.26 -43.08 20.45
CA GLY A 358 21.57 -43.75 20.40
C GLY A 358 22.77 -43.01 21.01
N GLN A 359 22.64 -41.78 21.55
CA GLN A 359 23.83 -41.00 21.97
C GLN A 359 23.79 -40.43 23.40
N ALA A 360 22.74 -40.68 24.19
CA ALA A 360 22.66 -40.18 25.57
C ALA A 360 23.29 -41.09 26.64
N ASP A 361 23.57 -42.37 26.33
CA ASP A 361 24.06 -43.34 27.34
C ASP A 361 25.60 -43.46 27.44
N ALA A 362 26.38 -42.70 26.65
CA ALA A 362 27.84 -42.76 26.71
C ALA A 362 28.49 -41.73 27.66
N ALA A 363 27.72 -40.91 28.38
CA ALA A 363 28.25 -39.88 29.30
C ALA A 363 28.01 -40.19 30.79
N ARG A 364 27.63 -41.43 31.14
CA ARG A 364 27.49 -41.90 32.53
C ARG A 364 28.12 -43.27 32.75
N SER A 365 29.40 -43.42 32.42
CA SER A 365 30.24 -44.52 32.93
C SER A 365 31.63 -44.01 33.28
#